data_AF-A0A3B9J1C3-F1
#
_entry.id   AF-A0A3B9J1C3-F1
#
_cell.length_a   1.000
_cell.length_b   1.000
_cell.length_c   1.000
_cell.angle_alpha   90.00
_cell.angle_beta   90.00
_cell.angle_gamma   90.00
#
_symmetry.space_group_name_H-M   'P 1'
#
loop_
_entity.id
_entity.type
_entity.pdbx_description
1 polymer ?
#
loop_
_entity_poly.entity_id
_entity_poly.type
_entity_poly.pdbx_seq_one_letter_code
_entity_poly.pdbx_strand_id
1 'polypeptide(L)'
;MGSTSFRLTIETERETHHRIHHLNLGSSVSANGSFTESDIDGATGVLSEFMSVAKVHNCQRIVAVATESFRLAANGHAVATHIAREAGCEVKVLSPDEEN
;
A
#
# COMPACT_ATOMS: atom_id res chain seq x y z
N MET A 1 0.15 3.16 -2.61
CA MET A 1 1.02 2.89 -1.46
C MET A 1 2.35 3.55 -1.72
N GLY A 2 2.57 4.71 -1.11
CA GLY A 2 3.71 5.59 -1.40
C GLY A 2 4.75 5.62 -0.30
N SER A 3 5.80 6.40 -0.56
CA SER A 3 6.96 6.56 0.31
C SER A 3 6.60 7.14 1.68
N THR A 4 5.66 8.08 1.73
CA THR A 4 5.25 8.75 2.98
C THR A 4 3.97 8.17 3.56
N SER A 5 3.02 7.83 2.70
CA SER A 5 1.68 7.44 3.12
C SER A 5 1.03 6.41 2.21
N PHE A 6 0.11 5.67 2.81
CA PHE A 6 -0.87 4.86 2.09
C PHE A 6 -2.17 5.65 2.03
N ARG A 7 -2.80 5.61 0.86
CA ARG A 7 -4.06 6.30 0.58
C ARG A 7 -5.07 5.30 0.06
N LEU A 8 -6.28 5.37 0.59
CA LEU A 8 -7.46 4.69 0.10
C LEU A 8 -8.41 5.74 -0.47
N THR A 9 -8.92 5.48 -1.66
CA THR A 9 -10.04 6.19 -2.26
C THR A 9 -11.11 5.16 -2.60
N ILE A 10 -12.34 5.39 -2.14
CA ILE A 10 -13.50 4.61 -2.52
C ILE A 10 -14.49 5.57 -3.17
N GLU A 11 -14.81 5.31 -4.43
CA GLU A 11 -15.82 6.04 -5.17
C GLU A 11 -17.09 5.18 -5.26
N THR A 12 -18.20 5.73 -4.79
CA THR A 12 -19.53 5.14 -4.94
C THR A 12 -20.40 6.11 -5.72
N GLU A 13 -21.60 5.68 -6.15
CA GLU A 13 -22.54 6.56 -6.86
C GLU A 13 -22.96 7.81 -6.06
N ARG A 14 -22.82 7.78 -4.73
CA ARG A 14 -23.34 8.82 -3.83
C ARG A 14 -22.25 9.64 -3.16
N GLU A 15 -21.07 9.06 -2.97
CA GLU A 15 -20.02 9.65 -2.15
C GLU A 15 -18.64 9.11 -2.49
N THR A 16 -17.64 9.93 -2.21
CA THR A 16 -16.22 9.56 -2.25
C THR A 16 -15.67 9.54 -0.83
N HIS A 17 -15.10 8.40 -0.43
CA HIS A 17 -14.39 8.25 0.83
C HIS A 17 -12.89 8.26 0.61
N HIS A 18 -12.18 9.03 1.44
CA HIS A 18 -10.73 9.06 1.45
C HIS A 18 -10.19 8.71 2.84
N ARG A 19 -9.15 7.88 2.88
CA ARG A 19 -8.33 7.66 4.08
C ARG A 19 -6.86 7.77 3.75
N ILE A 20 -6.09 8.30 4.69
CA ILE A 20 -4.63 8.45 4.56
C ILE A 20 -4.01 8.01 5.88
N HIS A 21 -3.01 7.13 5.78
CA HIS A 21 -2.16 6.72 6.89
C HIS A 21 -0.70 7.02 6.57
N HIS A 22 -0.01 7.69 7.48
CA HIS A 22 1.40 8.02 7.35
C HIS A 22 2.25 6.88 7.91
N LEU A 23 3.15 6.35 7.09
CA LEU A 23 4.04 5.23 7.44
C LEU A 23 5.53 5.59 7.27
N ASN A 24 5.86 6.67 6.55
CA ASN A 24 7.23 7.15 6.35
C ASN A 24 8.22 6.09 5.85
N LEU A 25 7.73 5.12 5.07
CA LEU A 25 8.51 4.00 4.53
C LEU A 25 9.75 4.43 3.74
N GLY A 26 9.69 5.56 3.04
CA GLY A 26 10.81 6.11 2.28
C GLY A 26 12.00 6.48 3.17
N SER A 27 11.77 6.90 4.41
CA SER A 27 12.84 7.19 5.37
C SER A 27 13.58 5.91 5.77
N SER A 28 12.84 4.82 6.04
CA SER A 28 13.42 3.52 6.37
C SER A 28 14.23 2.95 5.20
N VAL A 29 13.72 3.05 3.97
CA VAL A 29 14.46 2.62 2.77
C VAL A 29 15.71 3.47 2.55
N SER A 30 15.63 4.79 2.77
CA SER A 30 16.79 5.67 2.63
C SER A 30 17.87 5.38 3.67
N ALA A 31 17.48 5.03 4.90
CA ALA A 31 18.41 4.74 5.99
C ALA A 31 19.01 3.33 5.91
N ASN A 32 18.19 2.33 5.55
CA ASN A 32 18.53 0.91 5.68
C ASN A 32 18.69 0.18 4.35
N GLY A 33 18.28 0.79 3.22
CA GLY A 33 18.18 0.13 1.92
C GLY A 33 17.02 -0.85 1.78
N SER A 34 16.24 -1.06 2.84
CA SER A 34 15.15 -2.04 2.92
C SER A 34 14.06 -1.59 3.90
N PHE A 35 12.88 -2.18 3.80
CA PHE A 35 11.85 -2.07 4.84
C PHE A 35 12.26 -2.87 6.08
N THR A 36 12.06 -2.28 7.25
CA THR A 36 12.20 -2.91 8.56
C THR A 36 10.99 -3.77 8.89
N GLU A 37 11.08 -4.61 9.93
CA GLU A 37 9.93 -5.39 10.41
C GLU A 37 8.76 -4.49 10.84
N SER A 38 9.05 -3.38 11.53
CA SER A 38 8.03 -2.41 11.92
C SER A 38 7.35 -1.72 10.73
N ASP A 39 8.10 -1.46 9.64
CA ASP A 39 7.52 -0.94 8.40
C ASP A 39 6.54 -1.95 7.78
N ILE A 40 6.92 -3.24 7.80
CA ILE A 40 6.13 -4.32 7.23
C ILE A 40 4.84 -4.50 8.05
N ASP A 41 4.94 -4.58 9.37
CA ASP A 41 3.78 -4.70 10.26
C ASP A 41 2.81 -3.52 10.10
N GLY A 42 3.34 -2.30 10.05
CA GLY A 42 2.56 -1.09 9.83
C GLY A 42 1.86 -1.07 8.46
N ALA A 43 2.58 -1.43 7.39
CA ALA A 43 2.02 -1.51 6.05
C ALA A 43 0.93 -2.59 5.93
N THR A 44 1.17 -3.78 6.51
CA THR A 44 0.20 -4.88 6.55
C THR A 44 -1.06 -4.48 7.30
N GLY A 45 -0.93 -3.85 8.47
CA GLY A 45 -2.05 -3.40 9.27
C GLY A 45 -2.91 -2.38 8.54
N VAL A 46 -2.27 -1.36 7.95
CA VAL A 46 -2.98 -0.31 7.18
C VAL A 46 -3.69 -0.88 5.96
N LEU A 47 -3.03 -1.76 5.19
CA LEU A 47 -3.67 -2.37 4.02
C LEU A 47 -4.86 -3.26 4.42
N SER A 48 -4.73 -4.01 5.51
CA SER A 48 -5.83 -4.84 6.04
C SER A 48 -7.02 -3.99 6.52
N GLU A 49 -6.75 -2.84 7.14
CA GLU A 49 -7.79 -1.86 7.48
C GLU A 49 -8.50 -1.36 6.23
N PHE A 50 -7.74 -0.94 5.21
CA PHE A 50 -8.29 -0.46 3.95
C PHE A 50 -9.16 -1.51 3.24
N MET A 51 -8.72 -2.78 3.23
CA MET A 51 -9.50 -3.89 2.70
C MET A 51 -10.80 -4.11 3.48
N SER A 52 -10.77 -3.94 4.80
CA SER A 52 -11.97 -4.04 5.63
C SER A 52 -12.97 -2.93 5.32
N VAL A 53 -12.49 -1.69 5.14
CA VAL A 53 -13.33 -0.56 4.73
C VAL A 53 -13.91 -0.78 3.33
N ALA A 54 -13.10 -1.22 2.36
CA ALA A 54 -13.56 -1.51 1.01
C ALA A 54 -14.64 -2.60 0.98
N LYS A 55 -14.51 -3.63 1.83
CA LYS A 55 -15.55 -4.68 2.00
C LYS A 55 -16.86 -4.10 2.56
N VAL A 56 -16.80 -3.22 3.55
CA VAL A 56 -18.00 -2.56 4.12
C VAL A 56 -18.75 -1.75 3.06
N HIS A 57 -18.02 -1.10 2.15
CA HIS A 57 -18.63 -0.36 1.03
C HIS A 57 -19.01 -1.24 -0.17
N ASN A 58 -18.88 -2.58 -0.07
CA ASN A 58 -19.17 -3.53 -1.15
C ASN A 58 -18.42 -3.22 -2.46
N CYS A 59 -17.17 -2.76 -2.37
CA CYS A 59 -16.34 -2.50 -3.54
C CYS A 59 -16.17 -3.79 -4.37
N GLN A 60 -16.65 -3.79 -5.61
CA GLN A 60 -16.53 -4.96 -6.51
C GLN A 60 -15.14 -5.09 -7.12
N ARG A 61 -14.41 -3.98 -7.22
CA ARG A 61 -13.07 -3.92 -7.78
C ARG A 61 -12.17 -3.12 -6.86
N ILE A 62 -11.05 -3.73 -6.49
CA ILE A 62 -10.02 -3.11 -5.65
C ILE A 62 -8.72 -3.22 -6.42
N VAL A 63 -8.00 -2.10 -6.53
CA VAL A 63 -6.69 -2.04 -7.17
C VAL A 63 -5.73 -1.44 -6.15
N ALA A 64 -4.78 -2.25 -5.68
CA ALA A 64 -3.70 -1.77 -4.81
C ALA A 64 -2.42 -1.62 -5.63
N VAL A 65 -1.85 -0.42 -5.60
CA VAL A 65 -0.61 -0.10 -6.30
C VAL A 65 0.46 0.37 -5.32
N ALA A 66 1.68 -0.12 -5.51
CA ALA A 66 2.87 0.25 -4.77
C ALA A 66 3.86 0.96 -5.69
N THR A 67 4.50 2.00 -5.18
CA THR A 67 5.27 2.97 -5.97
C THR A 67 6.76 2.93 -5.60
N GLU A 68 7.46 4.04 -5.85
CA GLU A 68 8.90 4.24 -5.66
C GLU A 68 9.54 3.50 -4.47
N SER A 69 9.09 3.66 -3.22
CA SER A 69 9.76 2.98 -2.09
C SER A 69 9.76 1.46 -2.21
N PHE A 70 8.73 0.85 -2.80
CA PHE A 70 8.68 -0.59 -3.02
C PHE A 70 9.58 -1.03 -4.19
N ARG A 71 9.90 -0.15 -5.13
CA ARG A 71 10.90 -0.41 -6.17
C ARG A 71 12.33 -0.29 -5.64
N LEU A 72 12.58 0.70 -4.78
CA LEU A 72 13.92 1.02 -4.29
C LEU A 72 14.38 0.09 -3.16
N ALA A 73 13.47 -0.40 -2.33
CA ALA A 73 13.81 -1.31 -1.24
C ALA A 73 14.33 -2.66 -1.75
N ALA A 74 15.45 -3.14 -1.19
CA ALA A 74 16.03 -4.44 -1.53
C ALA A 74 15.06 -5.61 -1.30
N ASN A 75 14.15 -5.48 -0.32
CA ASN A 75 13.10 -6.45 -0.02
C ASN A 75 11.71 -6.02 -0.53
N GLY A 76 11.61 -4.97 -1.35
CA GLY A 76 10.33 -4.34 -1.66
C GLY A 76 9.33 -5.27 -2.37
N HIS A 77 9.78 -6.07 -3.33
CA HIS A 77 8.92 -7.05 -4.01
C HIS A 77 8.43 -8.17 -3.07
N ALA A 78 9.31 -8.65 -2.19
CA ALA A 78 8.95 -9.67 -1.19
C ALA A 78 7.92 -9.12 -0.20
N VAL A 79 8.10 -7.87 0.25
CA VAL A 79 7.14 -7.19 1.13
C VAL A 79 5.80 -6.94 0.43
N ALA A 80 5.79 -6.47 -0.82
CA ALA A 80 4.56 -6.33 -1.60
C ALA A 80 3.78 -7.65 -1.72
N THR A 81 4.50 -8.75 -1.96
CA THR A 81 3.91 -10.09 -2.03
C THR A 81 3.36 -10.55 -0.68
N HIS A 82 4.08 -10.28 0.39
CA HIS A 82 3.66 -10.62 1.76
C HIS A 82 2.38 -9.88 2.16
N ILE A 83 2.37 -8.56 2.06
CA ILE A 83 1.21 -7.76 2.46
C ILE A 83 -0.02 -8.01 1.57
N ALA A 84 0.20 -8.33 0.29
CA ALA A 84 -0.86 -8.74 -0.62
C ALA A 84 -1.55 -10.03 -0.14
N ARG A 85 -0.76 -11.02 0.28
CA ARG A 85 -1.26 -12.28 0.82
C ARG A 85 -2.05 -12.05 2.11
N GLU A 86 -1.50 -11.29 3.05
CA GLU A 86 -2.12 -11.05 4.35
C GLU A 86 -3.42 -10.24 4.23
N ALA A 87 -3.44 -9.21 3.38
CA ALA A 87 -4.62 -8.37 3.18
C ALA A 87 -5.66 -9.02 2.25
N GLY A 88 -5.31 -10.09 1.53
CA GLY A 88 -6.15 -10.75 0.56
C GLY A 88 -6.45 -9.89 -0.68
N CYS A 89 -5.48 -9.08 -1.12
CA CYS A 89 -5.60 -8.27 -2.34
C CYS A 89 -4.30 -8.30 -3.14
N GLU A 90 -4.40 -8.24 -4.47
CA GLU A 90 -3.22 -8.13 -5.32
C GLU A 90 -2.61 -6.73 -5.20
N VAL A 91 -1.30 -6.66 -4.93
CA VAL A 91 -0.53 -5.42 -4.90
C VAL A 91 0.39 -5.40 -6.11
N LYS A 92 0.16 -4.45 -7.02
CA LYS A 92 1.03 -4.23 -8.19
C LYS A 92 2.08 -3.18 -7.87
N VAL A 93 3.35 -3.54 -7.99
CA VAL A 93 4.44 -2.54 -7.97
C VAL A 93 4.55 -1.91 -9.35
N LEU A 94 4.25 -0.62 -9.45
CA LEU A 94 4.29 0.12 -10.72
C LEU A 94 5.72 0.46 -11.09
N SER A 95 6.01 0.49 -12.39
CA SER A 95 7.22 1.11 -12.94
C SER A 95 7.10 2.65 -12.98
N PRO A 96 8.21 3.41 -13.07
CA PRO A 96 8.17 4.87 -13.16
C PRO A 96 7.28 5.40 -14.30
N ASP A 97 7.29 4.73 -15.46
CA ASP A 97 6.48 5.10 -16.63
C ASP A 97 4.97 4.87 -16.41
N GLU A 98 4.59 3.94 -15.52
CA GLU A 98 3.18 3.65 -15.19
C GLU A 98 2.61 4.59 -14.11
N GLU A 99 3.45 5.38 -13.43
CA GLU A 99 3.05 6.29 -12.37
C GLU A 99 2.73 7.72 -12.84
N ASN A 100 3.04 8.03 -14.10
CA ASN A 100 2.87 9.36 -14.71
C ASN A 100 1.48 9.57 -15.32
#